data_AF-A0A534WV38-F1
#
_entry.id   AF-A0A534WV38-F1
#
_cell.length_a   1.000
_cell.length_b   1.000
_cell.length_c   1.000
_cell.angle_alpha   90.00
_cell.angle_beta   90.00
_cell.angle_gamma   90.00
#
_symmetry.space_group_name_H-M   'P 1'
#
loop_
_entity.id
_entity.type
_entity.pdbx_description
1 polymer ?
#
loop_
_entity_poly.entity_id
_entity_poly.type
_entity_poly.pdbx_seq_one_letter_code
_entity_poly.pdbx_strand_id
1 'polypeptide(L)'
;MKRAREQWRVFLLAARRCNEFQPPSGYLQFLFVPSLVLYAFAIEVGFKALALHASGAAPRGHDLEALLRALPGELQAQIMADTTATYPGSETYFDRDLAMVADVFEVWRYIHEQHPIDTDLGFMQRLARAVEKALAAMT
;
A
#
# COMPACT_ATOMS: atom_id res chain seq x y z
N MET A 1 11.50 8.06 12.35
CA MET A 1 11.95 7.09 11.33
C MET A 1 11.85 5.64 11.81
N LYS A 2 12.65 5.17 12.80
CA LYS A 2 12.61 3.78 13.31
C LYS A 2 11.21 3.27 13.71
N ARG A 3 10.43 4.08 14.44
CA ARG A 3 9.06 3.73 14.86
C ARG A 3 8.09 3.56 13.69
N ALA A 4 8.13 4.48 12.71
CA ALA A 4 7.27 4.41 11.52
C ALA A 4 7.61 3.19 10.65
N ARG A 5 8.90 2.88 10.50
CA ARG A 5 9.35 1.69 9.77
C ARG A 5 8.92 0.39 10.46
N GLU A 6 9.01 0.31 11.80
CA GLU A 6 8.54 -0.87 12.54
C GLU A 6 7.03 -1.06 12.40
N GLN A 7 6.27 0.03 12.52
CA GLN A 7 4.82 0.01 12.33
C GLN A 7 4.46 -0.46 10.91
N TRP A 8 5.04 0.15 9.88
CA TRP A 8 4.87 -0.29 8.50
C TRP A 8 5.12 -1.80 8.33
N ARG A 9 6.22 -2.30 8.90
CA ARG A 9 6.65 -3.70 8.76
C ARG A 9 5.63 -4.67 9.34
N VAL A 10 5.12 -4.41 10.55
CA VAL A 10 4.16 -5.32 11.20
C VAL A 10 2.81 -5.35 10.47
N PHE A 11 2.36 -4.22 9.94
CA PHE A 11 1.12 -4.15 9.16
C PHE A 11 1.25 -4.82 7.79
N LEU A 12 2.38 -4.65 7.10
CA LEU A 12 2.64 -5.36 5.84
C LEU A 12 2.71 -6.88 6.05
N LEU A 13 3.33 -7.34 7.14
CA LEU A 13 3.35 -8.76 7.50
C LEU A 13 1.95 -9.30 7.77
N ALA A 14 1.13 -8.54 8.52
CA ALA A 14 -0.26 -8.92 8.79
C ALA A 14 -1.09 -9.00 7.49
N ALA A 15 -0.94 -8.03 6.59
CA ALA A 15 -1.60 -8.03 5.28
C ALA A 15 -1.24 -9.26 4.44
N ARG A 16 0.03 -9.66 4.43
CA ARG A 16 0.50 -10.88 3.75
C ARG A 16 -0.14 -12.14 4.33
N ARG A 17 -0.22 -12.23 5.67
CA ARG A 17 -0.85 -13.35 6.39
C ARG A 17 -2.33 -13.54 6.09
N CYS A 18 -3.04 -12.46 5.78
CA CYS A 18 -4.44 -12.55 5.34
C CYS A 18 -4.63 -13.29 4.00
N ASN A 19 -3.55 -13.57 3.26
CA ASN A 19 -3.56 -14.26 1.97
C ASN A 19 -2.73 -15.56 1.99
N GLU A 20 -2.34 -16.06 3.17
CA GLU A 20 -1.52 -17.27 3.29
C GLU A 20 -2.37 -18.54 3.22
N PHE A 21 -1.79 -19.60 2.65
CA PHE A 21 -2.34 -20.94 2.77
C PHE A 21 -2.12 -21.44 4.20
N GLN A 22 -3.16 -21.96 4.86
CA GLN A 22 -3.00 -22.58 6.18
C GLN A 22 -2.91 -24.12 6.07
N PRO A 23 -1.77 -24.74 6.42
CA PRO A 23 -1.70 -26.17 6.72
C PRO A 23 -2.47 -26.49 8.01
N PRO A 24 -3.09 -27.67 8.17
CA PRO A 24 -3.08 -28.84 7.29
C PRO A 24 -4.22 -28.82 6.25
N SER A 25 -4.99 -27.73 6.16
CA SER A 25 -6.21 -27.70 5.36
C SER A 25 -5.94 -27.71 3.84
N GLY A 26 -4.79 -27.19 3.40
CA GLY A 26 -4.47 -27.03 1.97
C GLY A 26 -5.32 -25.95 1.28
N TYR A 27 -6.28 -25.34 1.98
CA TYR A 27 -7.14 -24.29 1.47
C TYR A 27 -6.51 -22.91 1.72
N LEU A 28 -6.70 -22.02 0.75
CA LEU A 28 -6.38 -20.60 0.90
C LEU A 28 -7.34 -19.99 1.94
N GLN A 29 -6.84 -19.57 3.10
CA GLN A 29 -7.61 -18.71 3.98
C GLN A 29 -7.42 -17.27 3.51
N PHE A 30 -8.39 -16.80 2.72
CA PHE A 30 -8.36 -15.46 2.17
C PHE A 30 -9.25 -14.54 3.01
N LEU A 31 -8.63 -13.78 3.90
CA LEU A 31 -9.30 -12.73 4.67
C LEU A 31 -9.29 -11.45 3.85
N PHE A 32 -10.17 -11.37 2.84
CA PHE A 32 -10.13 -10.32 1.81
C PHE A 32 -10.21 -8.89 2.37
N VAL A 33 -11.26 -8.58 3.13
CA VAL A 33 -11.46 -7.23 3.68
C VAL A 33 -10.32 -6.85 4.63
N PRO A 34 -9.89 -7.69 5.60
CA PRO A 34 -8.69 -7.41 6.39
C PRO A 34 -7.43 -7.21 5.54
N SER A 35 -7.22 -8.01 4.48
CA SER A 35 -6.08 -7.88 3.57
C SER A 35 -6.02 -6.48 2.96
N LEU A 36 -7.12 -6.01 2.38
CA LEU A 36 -7.23 -4.66 1.78
C LEU A 36 -6.92 -3.56 2.80
N VAL A 37 -7.58 -3.60 3.96
CA VAL A 37 -7.41 -2.57 5.01
C VAL A 37 -5.95 -2.54 5.51
N LEU A 38 -5.35 -3.71 5.72
CA LEU A 38 -3.98 -3.81 6.21
C LEU A 38 -2.96 -3.39 5.14
N TYR A 39 -3.19 -3.70 3.85
CA TYR A 39 -2.34 -3.19 2.77
C TYR A 39 -2.45 -1.67 2.63
N ALA A 40 -3.66 -1.10 2.65
CA ALA A 40 -3.86 0.35 2.56
C ALA A 40 -3.10 1.05 3.69
N PHE A 41 -3.26 0.56 4.93
CA PHE A 41 -2.60 1.14 6.08
C PHE A 41 -1.08 0.96 6.03
N ALA A 42 -0.58 -0.20 5.58
CA ALA A 42 0.85 -0.40 5.37
C ALA A 42 1.39 0.61 4.35
N ILE A 43 0.75 0.79 3.19
CA ILE A 43 1.17 1.76 2.17
C ILE A 43 1.19 3.18 2.74
N GLU A 44 0.13 3.58 3.46
CA GLU A 44 0.03 4.90 4.13
C GLU A 44 1.23 5.16 5.06
N VAL A 45 1.49 4.24 5.99
CA VAL A 45 2.60 4.36 6.95
C VAL A 45 3.95 4.33 6.21
N GLY A 46 4.05 3.57 5.13
CA GLY A 46 5.24 3.50 4.30
C GLY A 46 5.56 4.83 3.60
N PHE A 47 4.57 5.47 2.95
CA PHE A 47 4.74 6.81 2.39
C PHE A 47 5.13 7.83 3.46
N LYS A 48 4.47 7.80 4.62
CA LYS A 48 4.84 8.68 5.75
C LYS A 48 6.26 8.44 6.24
N ALA A 49 6.72 7.19 6.27
CA ALA A 49 8.09 6.85 6.64
C ALA A 49 9.11 7.36 5.61
N LEU A 50 8.81 7.22 4.31
CA LEU A 50 9.63 7.74 3.21
C LEU A 50 9.72 9.28 3.27
N ALA A 51 8.59 9.98 3.41
CA ALA A 51 8.55 11.43 3.55
C ALA A 51 9.33 11.92 4.79
N LEU A 52 9.16 11.24 5.92
CA LEU A 52 9.90 11.56 7.15
C LEU A 52 11.41 11.41 6.97
N HIS A 53 11.84 10.42 6.18
CA HIS A 53 13.26 10.21 5.89
C HIS A 53 13.79 11.27 4.92
N ALA A 54 13.09 11.51 3.81
CA ALA A 54 13.58 12.37 2.74
C ALA A 54 13.43 13.87 3.02
N SER A 55 12.40 14.26 3.78
CA SER A 55 12.02 15.66 3.99
C SER A 55 11.97 16.06 5.47
N GLY A 56 12.28 15.15 6.39
CA GLY A 56 12.32 15.41 7.83
C GLY A 56 10.96 15.55 8.52
N ALA A 57 9.86 15.51 7.76
CA ALA A 57 8.49 15.60 8.27
C ALA A 57 7.57 14.58 7.58
N ALA A 58 6.67 13.98 8.35
CA ALA A 58 5.62 13.12 7.80
C ALA A 58 4.37 13.95 7.49
N PRO A 59 3.80 13.85 6.28
CA PRO A 59 2.52 14.47 5.97
C PRO A 59 1.39 13.90 6.84
N ARG A 60 0.40 14.74 7.12
CA ARG A 60 -0.84 14.36 7.82
C ARG A 60 -1.90 13.91 6.80
N GLY A 61 -2.93 13.21 7.28
CA GLY A 61 -3.99 12.64 6.45
C GLY A 61 -3.73 11.19 6.05
N HIS A 62 -4.67 10.62 5.30
CA HIS A 62 -4.71 9.18 4.96
C HIS A 62 -4.81 8.91 3.46
N ASP A 63 -5.12 9.93 2.66
CA ASP A 63 -5.26 9.83 1.21
C ASP A 63 -3.94 9.42 0.55
N LEU A 64 -3.93 8.25 -0.11
CA LEU A 64 -2.70 7.67 -0.66
C LEU A 64 -2.13 8.49 -1.82
N GLU A 65 -2.97 9.16 -2.59
CA GLU A 65 -2.54 10.00 -3.71
C GLU A 65 -1.82 11.25 -3.21
N ALA A 66 -2.40 11.95 -2.23
CA ALA A 66 -1.79 13.10 -1.57
C ALA A 66 -0.48 12.71 -0.87
N LEU A 67 -0.44 11.55 -0.22
CA LEU A 67 0.77 11.04 0.43
C LEU A 67 1.89 10.72 -0.57
N LEU A 68 1.56 10.13 -1.72
CA LEU A 68 2.53 9.88 -2.79
C LEU A 68 3.06 11.20 -3.35
N ARG A 69 2.17 12.16 -3.67
CA ARG A 69 2.53 13.49 -4.20
C ARG A 69 3.40 14.30 -3.23
N ALA A 70 3.32 14.02 -1.93
CA ALA A 70 4.16 14.67 -0.93
C ALA A 70 5.61 14.13 -0.90
N LEU A 71 5.92 13.03 -1.58
CA LEU A 71 7.28 12.50 -1.69
C LEU A 71 8.12 13.33 -2.68
N PRO A 72 9.47 13.33 -2.56
CA PRO A 72 10.35 13.81 -3.63
C PRO A 72 10.05 13.13 -4.97
N GLY A 73 10.17 13.88 -6.08
CA GLY A 73 9.83 13.39 -7.42
C GLY A 73 10.59 12.13 -7.85
N GLU A 74 11.85 11.97 -7.42
CA GLU A 74 12.62 10.74 -7.67
C GLU A 74 12.01 9.52 -7.00
N LEU A 75 11.52 9.66 -5.77
CA LEU A 75 10.86 8.58 -5.05
C LEU A 75 9.48 8.27 -5.64
N GLN A 76 8.74 9.29 -6.07
CA GLN A 76 7.48 9.08 -6.79
C GLN A 76 7.72 8.25 -8.06
N ALA A 77 8.65 8.69 -8.91
CA ALA A 77 8.99 8.01 -10.16
C ALA A 77 9.47 6.56 -9.92
N GLN A 78 10.32 6.34 -8.92
CA GLN A 78 10.79 5.00 -8.56
C GLN A 78 9.64 4.09 -8.13
N ILE A 79 8.74 4.58 -7.27
CA ILE A 79 7.60 3.79 -6.76
C ILE A 79 6.63 3.48 -7.90
N MET A 80 6.32 4.45 -8.75
CA MET A 80 5.46 4.26 -9.92
C MET A 80 6.04 3.19 -10.85
N ALA A 81 7.31 3.34 -11.23
CA ALA A 81 8.00 2.38 -12.10
C ALA A 81 8.04 0.97 -11.50
N ASP A 82 8.36 0.84 -10.21
CA ASP A 82 8.39 -0.47 -9.55
C ASP A 82 7.01 -1.11 -9.42
N THR A 83 5.95 -0.30 -9.31
CA THR A 83 4.56 -0.79 -9.24
C THR A 83 4.08 -1.32 -10.59
N THR A 84 4.48 -0.67 -11.69
CA THR A 84 4.02 -0.99 -13.06
C THR A 84 4.95 -1.95 -13.80
N ALA A 85 6.18 -2.16 -13.32
CA ALA A 85 7.22 -2.97 -13.99
C ALA A 85 6.80 -4.39 -14.41
N THR A 86 5.80 -4.96 -13.75
CA THR A 86 5.31 -6.32 -14.06
C THR A 86 4.36 -6.36 -15.27
N TYR A 87 3.81 -5.21 -15.68
CA TYR A 87 2.79 -5.11 -16.73
C TYR A 87 3.11 -3.93 -17.68
N PRO A 88 3.81 -4.17 -18.80
CA PRO A 88 4.10 -3.13 -19.79
C PRO A 88 2.81 -2.44 -20.26
N GLY A 89 2.78 -1.11 -20.24
CA GLY A 89 1.60 -0.31 -20.59
C GLY A 89 0.69 0.03 -19.41
N SER A 90 0.93 -0.57 -18.23
CA SER A 90 0.18 -0.25 -17.01
C SER A 90 0.52 1.11 -16.40
N GLU A 91 1.59 1.77 -16.87
CA GLU A 91 1.94 3.13 -16.46
C GLU A 91 0.79 4.10 -16.70
N THR A 92 0.07 3.90 -17.81
CA THR A 92 -1.09 4.71 -18.20
C THR A 92 -2.30 4.56 -17.27
N TYR A 93 -2.31 3.53 -16.42
CA TYR A 93 -3.41 3.23 -15.49
C TYR A 93 -3.05 3.49 -14.03
N PHE A 94 -1.79 3.82 -13.72
CA PHE A 94 -1.34 3.97 -12.34
C PHE A 94 -2.20 4.97 -11.55
N ASP A 95 -2.45 6.16 -12.11
CA ASP A 95 -3.25 7.19 -11.43
C ASP A 95 -4.69 6.75 -11.20
N ARG A 96 -5.27 6.02 -12.17
CA ARG A 96 -6.62 5.45 -12.04
C ARG A 96 -6.66 4.39 -10.95
N ASP A 97 -5.70 3.48 -10.95
CA ASP A 97 -5.63 2.37 -10.00
C ASP A 97 -5.31 2.90 -8.58
N LEU A 98 -4.49 3.96 -8.47
CA LEU A 98 -4.22 4.66 -7.23
C LEU A 98 -5.49 5.36 -6.70
N ALA A 99 -6.23 6.05 -7.57
CA ALA A 99 -7.49 6.70 -7.20
C ALA A 99 -8.52 5.68 -6.70
N MET A 100 -8.57 4.48 -7.28
CA MET A 100 -9.45 3.39 -6.83
C MET A 100 -9.11 2.87 -5.44
N VAL A 101 -7.86 3.02 -4.98
CA VAL A 101 -7.41 2.52 -3.68
C VAL A 101 -7.14 3.62 -2.64
N ALA A 102 -7.33 4.89 -3.00
CA ALA A 102 -6.93 6.04 -2.20
C ALA A 102 -7.64 6.13 -0.84
N ASP A 103 -8.92 5.74 -0.80
CA ASP A 103 -9.80 5.78 0.37
C ASP A 103 -10.14 4.38 0.92
N VAL A 104 -9.50 3.33 0.41
CA VAL A 104 -9.80 1.93 0.77
C VAL A 104 -9.75 1.72 2.29
N PHE A 105 -8.79 2.32 2.97
CA PHE A 105 -8.70 2.22 4.43
C PHE A 105 -9.94 2.80 5.14
N GLU A 106 -10.51 3.88 4.64
CA GLU A 106 -11.67 4.52 5.26
C GLU A 106 -12.95 3.76 4.94
N VAL A 107 -13.13 3.44 3.66
CA VAL A 107 -14.35 2.86 3.12
C VAL A 107 -14.51 1.39 3.49
N TRP A 108 -13.47 0.58 3.32
CA TRP A 108 -13.61 -0.88 3.47
C TRP A 108 -13.75 -1.34 4.92
N ARG A 109 -13.41 -0.50 5.90
CA ARG A 109 -13.70 -0.77 7.33
C ARG A 109 -15.20 -0.84 7.61
N TYR A 110 -16.00 -0.13 6.82
CA TYR A 110 -17.46 -0.05 6.96
C TYR A 110 -18.18 -0.56 5.70
N ILE A 111 -17.57 -1.51 4.96
CA ILE A 111 -18.12 -2.03 3.69
C ILE A 111 -19.53 -2.61 3.83
N HIS A 112 -19.92 -3.05 5.04
CA HIS A 112 -21.26 -3.55 5.34
C HIS A 112 -22.34 -2.45 5.30
N GLU A 113 -21.96 -1.17 5.32
CA GLU A 113 -22.83 -0.01 5.21
C GLU A 113 -22.97 0.50 3.76
N GLN A 114 -22.22 -0.09 2.82
CA GLN A 114 -22.05 0.39 1.45
C GLN A 114 -22.50 -0.65 0.41
N HIS A 115 -22.72 -0.22 -0.83
CA HIS A 115 -22.92 -1.10 -2.00
C HIS A 115 -21.56 -1.57 -2.57
N PRO A 116 -21.51 -2.50 -3.54
CA PRO A 116 -20.23 -3.00 -4.07
C PRO A 116 -19.32 -1.87 -4.55
N ILE A 117 -18.07 -1.87 -4.08
CA ILE A 117 -17.05 -0.88 -4.42
C ILE A 117 -15.93 -1.64 -5.13
N ASP A 118 -15.52 -1.14 -6.29
CA ASP A 118 -14.39 -1.70 -7.02
C ASP A 118 -13.08 -1.41 -6.28
N THR A 119 -12.20 -2.40 -6.25
CA THR A 119 -10.84 -2.26 -5.71
C THR A 119 -9.90 -3.25 -6.39
N ASP A 120 -8.60 -2.97 -6.38
CA ASP A 120 -7.58 -3.84 -6.95
C ASP A 120 -6.53 -4.23 -5.89
N LEU A 121 -6.76 -5.37 -5.24
CA LEU A 121 -5.79 -5.94 -4.28
C LEU A 121 -4.42 -6.20 -4.94
N GLY A 122 -4.40 -6.60 -6.21
CA GLY A 122 -3.16 -6.84 -6.94
C GLY A 122 -2.33 -5.57 -7.10
N PHE A 123 -2.98 -4.44 -7.44
CA PHE A 123 -2.33 -3.13 -7.44
C PHE A 123 -1.78 -2.78 -6.06
N MET A 124 -2.56 -2.94 -4.99
CA MET A 124 -2.10 -2.66 -3.62
C MET A 124 -0.90 -3.51 -3.22
N GLN A 125 -0.87 -4.79 -3.59
CA GLN A 125 0.27 -5.68 -3.33
C GLN A 125 1.53 -5.22 -4.07
N ARG A 126 1.41 -4.80 -5.34
CA ARG A 126 2.53 -4.25 -6.11
C ARG A 126 3.03 -2.94 -5.52
N LEU A 127 2.13 -2.03 -5.18
CA LEU A 127 2.45 -0.74 -4.58
C LEU A 127 3.15 -0.92 -3.22
N ALA A 128 2.64 -1.79 -2.36
CA ALA A 128 3.27 -2.11 -1.07
C ALA A 128 4.69 -2.67 -1.24
N ARG A 129 4.93 -3.47 -2.29
CA ARG A 129 6.26 -4.00 -2.62
C ARG A 129 7.21 -2.93 -3.15
N ALA A 130 6.73 -1.99 -3.96
CA ALA A 130 7.51 -0.84 -4.40
C ALA A 130 7.95 0.03 -3.20
N VAL A 131 7.03 0.25 -2.25
CA VAL A 131 7.33 0.96 -0.99
C VAL A 131 8.34 0.20 -0.12
N GLU A 132 8.22 -1.13 0.00
CA GLU A 132 9.21 -1.98 0.69
C GLU A 132 10.62 -1.80 0.10
N LYS A 133 10.72 -1.85 -1.23
CA LYS A 133 11.99 -1.66 -1.94
C LYS A 133 12.58 -0.28 -1.71
N ALA A 134 11.77 0.78 -1.79
CA ALA A 134 12.20 2.15 -1.51
C ALA A 134 12.70 2.31 -0.07
N LEU A 135 11.98 1.75 0.92
CA LEU A 135 12.38 1.80 2.33
C LEU A 135 13.68 1.05 2.63
N ALA A 136 13.94 -0.05 1.92
CA ALA A 136 15.15 -0.85 2.05
C ALA A 136 16.39 -0.16 1.44
N ALA A 137 16.21 0.64 0.39
CA ALA A 137 17.29 1.44 -0.20
C ALA A 137 17.75 2.62 0.68
N MET A 138 16.96 2.98 1.69
CA MET A 138 17.24 4.06 2.67
C MET A 138 17.87 3.55 3.97
N THR A 139 18.57 2.41 3.92
CA THR A 139 19.24 1.77 5.06
C THR A 139 20.73 1.74 4.82
#